data_AF-D8F5F2-F1
#
_entry.id   AF-D8F5F2-F1
#
_cell.length_a   1.000
_cell.length_b   1.000
_cell.length_c   1.000
_cell.angle_alpha   90.00
_cell.angle_beta   90.00
_cell.angle_gamma   90.00
#
_symmetry.space_group_name_H-M   'P 1'
#
loop_
_entity.id
_entity.type
_entity.pdbx_description
1 polymer ?
#
loop_
_entity_poly.entity_id
_entity_poly.type
_entity_poly.pdbx_seq_one_letter_code
_entity_poly.pdbx_strand_id
1 'polypeptide(L)'
;MLYLMGLNLSNRQIAAELDFNPDVAHRMTILLRSEIAARKPGCKVSGVVECDEVYVIAGHKGHPEKVRQKGRAPRCRALKGAPGRGTLEKEKPPVLGIIERSGDVAIFMLPDVKQKTIEPILRSVITPGTLVNTDEYSIYNHLTDWGYTHKTVCHGKGEYARDEDGDGFCEVHVNTIEGFWSLLRSWLRPHRGVSQENLPLYLSFFEFVHNVRRRGKALLPSLINVLFAAHA
;
A
#
# COMPACT_ATOMS: atom_id res chain seq x y z
N MET A 1 10.85 -0.71 -24.08
CA MET A 1 9.67 -1.27 -23.36
C MET A 1 9.98 -1.88 -21.98
N LEU A 2 11.23 -2.25 -21.66
CA LEU A 2 11.63 -2.79 -20.34
C LEU A 2 11.52 -1.78 -19.18
N TYR A 3 11.53 -0.49 -19.51
CA TYR A 3 11.91 0.59 -18.60
C TYR A 3 10.73 1.23 -17.86
N LEU A 4 9.49 1.11 -18.38
CA LEU A 4 8.27 1.45 -17.63
C LEU A 4 8.01 0.48 -16.45
N MET A 5 8.76 -0.61 -16.38
CA MET A 5 8.57 -1.75 -15.47
C MET A 5 9.65 -1.86 -14.40
N GLY A 6 10.68 -1.02 -14.50
CA GLY A 6 11.65 -0.85 -13.43
C GLY A 6 10.92 -0.20 -12.27
N LEU A 7 10.59 -1.01 -11.26
CA LEU A 7 9.86 -0.58 -10.07
C LEU A 7 10.47 0.71 -9.45
N ASN A 8 11.77 0.98 -9.62
CA ASN A 8 12.41 2.15 -9.01
C ASN A 8 12.83 3.27 -9.98
N LEU A 9 12.21 3.42 -11.15
CA LEU A 9 12.54 4.50 -12.07
C LEU A 9 11.63 5.73 -11.89
N SER A 10 12.24 6.91 -11.81
CA SER A 10 11.52 8.18 -11.81
C SER A 10 11.01 8.54 -13.20
N ASN A 11 9.91 9.31 -13.30
CA ASN A 11 9.38 9.75 -14.59
C ASN A 11 10.41 10.51 -15.44
N ARG A 12 11.38 11.20 -14.79
CA ARG A 12 12.48 11.88 -15.49
C ARG A 12 13.47 10.90 -16.10
N GLN A 13 13.78 9.81 -15.41
CA GLN A 13 14.64 8.75 -15.95
C GLN A 13 13.95 8.04 -17.12
N ILE A 14 12.66 7.68 -16.95
CA ILE A 14 11.86 7.10 -18.03
C ILE A 14 11.84 8.03 -19.26
N ALA A 15 11.64 9.33 -19.03
CA ALA A 15 11.64 10.34 -20.09
C ALA A 15 13.00 10.43 -20.79
N ALA A 16 14.11 10.50 -20.04
CA ALA A 16 15.46 10.55 -20.61
C ALA A 16 15.82 9.28 -21.40
N GLU A 17 15.43 8.10 -20.90
CA GLU A 17 15.73 6.81 -21.54
C GLU A 17 14.89 6.57 -22.80
N LEU A 18 13.66 7.08 -22.85
CA LEU A 18 12.76 6.93 -23.99
C LEU A 18 12.79 8.12 -24.96
N ASP A 19 13.66 9.10 -24.71
CA ASP A 19 13.72 10.37 -25.43
C ASP A 19 12.35 11.07 -25.53
N PHE A 20 11.63 11.09 -24.40
CA PHE A 20 10.32 11.72 -24.27
C PHE A 20 10.38 12.97 -23.41
N ASN A 21 9.42 13.87 -23.62
CA ASN A 21 9.17 14.94 -22.67
C ASN A 21 8.72 14.35 -21.30
N PRO A 22 9.26 14.82 -20.16
CA PRO A 22 8.89 14.35 -18.83
C PRO A 22 7.38 14.36 -18.52
N ASP A 23 6.65 15.32 -19.06
CA ASP A 23 5.19 15.43 -18.89
C ASP A 23 4.46 14.34 -19.67
N VAL A 24 4.97 13.96 -20.84
CA VAL A 24 4.44 12.82 -21.62
C VAL A 24 4.65 11.52 -20.84
N ALA A 25 5.86 11.29 -20.33
CA ALA A 25 6.17 10.13 -19.49
C ALA A 25 5.29 10.10 -18.23
N HIS A 26 5.06 11.26 -17.60
CA HIS A 26 4.15 11.35 -16.46
C HIS A 26 2.71 10.94 -16.84
N ARG A 27 2.14 11.51 -17.91
CA ARG A 27 0.78 11.18 -18.37
C ARG A 27 0.64 9.70 -18.70
N MET A 28 1.59 9.12 -19.43
CA MET A 28 1.58 7.71 -19.79
C MET A 28 1.61 6.80 -18.56
N THR A 29 2.47 7.12 -17.59
CA THR A 29 2.57 6.30 -16.38
C THR A 29 1.37 6.47 -15.46
N ILE A 30 0.73 7.63 -15.42
CA ILE A 30 -0.53 7.82 -14.68
C ILE A 30 -1.66 7.04 -15.35
N LEU A 31 -1.79 7.10 -16.68
CA LEU A 31 -2.79 6.34 -17.42
C LEU A 31 -2.63 4.83 -17.21
N LEU A 32 -1.40 4.32 -17.30
CA LEU A 32 -1.12 2.92 -17.01
C LEU A 32 -1.57 2.53 -15.60
N ARG A 33 -1.20 3.34 -14.59
CA ARG A 33 -1.57 3.05 -13.20
C ARG A 33 -3.07 3.16 -12.96
N SER A 34 -3.77 4.09 -13.62
CA SER A 34 -5.23 4.21 -13.51
C SER A 34 -5.94 3.01 -14.12
N GLU A 35 -5.51 2.54 -15.29
CA GLU A 35 -6.08 1.34 -15.90
C GLU A 35 -5.82 0.10 -15.04
N ILE A 36 -4.61 -0.06 -14.49
CA ILE A 36 -4.32 -1.16 -13.55
C ILE A 36 -5.18 -1.03 -12.28
N ALA A 37 -5.32 0.18 -11.71
CA ALA A 37 -6.14 0.38 -10.52
C ALA A 37 -7.62 0.04 -10.76
N ALA A 38 -8.14 0.34 -11.96
CA ALA A 38 -9.52 0.04 -12.33
C ALA A 38 -9.76 -1.45 -12.64
N ARG A 39 -8.74 -2.16 -13.15
CA ARG A 39 -8.89 -3.51 -13.70
C ARG A 39 -8.22 -4.62 -12.89
N LYS A 40 -7.39 -4.28 -11.90
CA LYS A 40 -6.71 -5.30 -11.08
C LYS A 40 -7.75 -6.25 -10.47
N PRO A 41 -7.46 -7.56 -10.41
CA PRO A 41 -8.37 -8.51 -9.79
C PRO A 41 -8.57 -8.17 -8.32
N GLY A 42 -9.75 -8.48 -7.79
CA GLY A 42 -10.00 -8.43 -6.35
C GLY A 42 -9.07 -9.40 -5.61
N CYS A 43 -8.78 -9.08 -4.35
CA CYS A 43 -7.94 -9.90 -3.48
C CYS A 43 -8.81 -10.49 -2.37
N LYS A 44 -8.78 -11.81 -2.24
CA LYS A 44 -9.36 -12.55 -1.11
C LYS A 44 -8.24 -13.36 -0.49
N VAL A 45 -8.04 -13.17 0.81
CA VAL A 45 -6.97 -13.80 1.58
C VAL A 45 -7.53 -14.80 2.58
N SER A 46 -6.71 -15.80 2.89
CA SER A 46 -7.02 -16.84 3.86
C SER A 46 -5.75 -17.29 4.60
N GLY A 47 -5.81 -18.40 5.33
CA GLY A 47 -4.63 -18.96 6.01
C GLY A 47 -4.17 -18.14 7.21
N VAL A 48 -2.92 -17.66 7.16
CA VAL A 48 -2.35 -16.77 8.18
C VAL A 48 -2.21 -15.39 7.57
N VAL A 49 -3.02 -14.46 8.08
CA VAL A 49 -3.08 -13.08 7.60
C VAL A 49 -2.42 -12.14 8.60
N GLU A 50 -1.67 -11.17 8.11
CA GLU A 50 -1.15 -10.06 8.91
C GLU A 50 -1.83 -8.75 8.49
N CYS A 51 -2.23 -7.94 9.48
CA CYS A 51 -2.79 -6.61 9.26
C CYS A 51 -1.98 -5.57 10.02
N ASP A 52 -1.68 -4.46 9.36
CA ASP A 52 -0.93 -3.34 9.90
C ASP A 52 -1.22 -2.09 9.04
N GLU A 53 -0.79 -0.92 9.52
CA GLU A 53 -0.87 0.32 8.78
C GLU A 53 0.45 1.07 8.63
N VAL A 54 0.59 1.76 7.51
CA VAL A 54 1.69 2.71 7.28
C VAL A 54 1.15 4.10 6.99
N TYR A 55 1.84 5.11 7.48
CA TYR A 55 1.49 6.50 7.23
C TYR A 55 2.38 7.11 6.15
N VAL A 56 1.79 7.50 5.01
CA VAL A 56 2.52 8.06 3.87
C VAL A 56 2.29 9.57 3.81
N ILE A 57 3.36 10.36 3.75
CA ILE A 57 3.24 11.81 3.54
C ILE A 57 2.87 12.05 2.09
N ALA A 58 1.65 12.57 1.87
CA ALA A 58 1.11 12.89 0.57
C ALA A 58 0.41 14.24 0.66
N GLY A 59 0.98 15.24 -0.02
CA GLY A 59 0.42 16.59 -0.11
C GLY A 59 -0.34 16.79 -1.43
N HIS A 60 -0.53 18.04 -1.83
CA HIS A 60 -1.22 18.41 -3.07
C HIS A 60 -0.23 18.77 -4.20
N LYS A 61 0.75 17.89 -4.44
CA LYS A 61 1.77 18.12 -5.49
C LYS A 61 1.10 18.19 -6.86
N GLY A 62 1.39 19.23 -7.64
CA GLY A 62 0.73 19.48 -8.93
C GLY A 62 -0.67 20.10 -8.83
N HIS A 63 -1.13 20.45 -7.63
CA HIS A 63 -2.46 21.00 -7.35
C HIS A 63 -2.37 22.35 -6.59
N PRO A 64 -1.87 23.42 -7.24
CA PRO A 64 -1.67 24.73 -6.59
C PRO A 64 -2.98 25.35 -6.06
N GLU A 65 -4.11 25.07 -6.71
CA GLU A 65 -5.45 25.51 -6.30
C GLU A 65 -5.82 24.97 -4.92
N LYS A 66 -5.57 23.68 -4.64
CA LYS A 66 -5.82 23.06 -3.33
C LYS A 66 -4.88 23.61 -2.26
N VAL A 67 -3.64 23.89 -2.61
CA VAL A 67 -2.67 24.53 -1.70
C VAL A 67 -3.16 25.93 -1.30
N ARG A 68 -3.66 26.72 -2.26
CA ARG A 68 -4.21 28.05 -2.03
C ARG A 68 -5.47 28.01 -1.16
N GLN A 69 -6.37 27.05 -1.40
CA GLN A 69 -7.57 26.86 -0.56
C GLN A 69 -7.22 26.54 0.90
N LYS A 70 -6.10 25.85 1.15
CA LYS A 70 -5.59 25.61 2.52
C LYS A 70 -4.89 26.83 3.14
N GLY A 71 -4.84 27.97 2.46
CA GLY A 71 -4.26 29.22 2.99
C GLY A 71 -2.76 29.14 3.27
N ARG A 72 -2.03 28.20 2.66
CA ARG A 72 -0.60 27.97 2.93
C ARG A 72 0.27 28.23 1.70
N ALA A 73 1.50 28.67 1.93
CA ALA A 73 2.47 28.86 0.86
C ALA A 73 2.85 27.53 0.17
N PRO A 74 3.23 27.57 -1.12
CA PRO A 74 3.88 26.46 -1.79
C PRO A 74 5.17 26.04 -1.06
N ARG A 75 5.50 24.74 -1.07
CA ARG A 75 6.68 24.21 -0.39
C ARG A 75 7.67 23.65 -1.40
N CYS A 76 8.95 23.98 -1.22
CA CYS A 76 10.05 23.41 -2.02
C CYS A 76 10.49 22.02 -1.54
N ARG A 77 10.18 21.67 -0.29
CA ARG A 77 10.52 20.37 0.34
C ARG A 77 9.26 19.66 0.82
N ALA A 78 9.36 18.34 0.99
CA ALA A 78 8.28 17.53 1.55
C ALA A 78 7.83 18.07 2.92
N LEU A 79 6.55 17.88 3.24
CA LEU A 79 6.01 18.21 4.56
C LEU A 79 6.83 17.47 5.63
N LYS A 80 7.29 18.20 6.65
CA LYS A 80 7.70 17.56 7.90
C LYS A 80 6.41 17.11 8.59
N GLY A 81 6.06 15.84 8.43
CA GLY A 81 4.84 15.30 9.03
C GLY A 81 4.85 15.52 10.55
N ALA A 82 3.70 15.87 11.12
CA ALA A 82 3.58 15.98 12.56
C ALA A 82 3.86 14.60 13.23
N PRO A 83 4.38 14.61 14.47
CA PRO A 83 4.51 13.39 15.27
C PRO A 83 3.17 12.66 15.41
N GLY A 84 3.23 11.35 15.58
CA GLY A 84 2.05 10.50 15.77
C GLY A 84 1.30 10.14 14.49
N ARG A 85 0.08 9.64 14.69
CA ARG A 85 -0.79 9.11 13.63
C ARG A 85 -1.28 10.23 12.73
N GLY A 86 -1.19 9.99 11.43
CA GLY A 86 -1.62 10.90 10.39
C GLY A 86 -3.09 10.69 9.99
N THR A 87 -3.63 11.66 9.27
CA THR A 87 -4.92 11.56 8.58
C THR A 87 -4.75 12.09 7.16
N LEU A 88 -5.72 11.80 6.30
CA LEU A 88 -5.76 12.38 4.96
C LEU A 88 -5.75 13.92 5.02
N GLU A 89 -6.53 14.52 5.91
CA GLU A 89 -6.59 15.98 6.09
C GLU A 89 -5.22 16.59 6.44
N LYS A 90 -4.45 15.90 7.29
CA LYS A 90 -3.10 16.28 7.73
C LYS A 90 -2.00 16.01 6.70
N GLU A 91 -2.36 15.62 5.48
CA GLU A 91 -1.38 15.31 4.42
C GLU A 91 -0.47 14.12 4.75
N LYS A 92 -0.97 13.21 5.60
CA LYS A 92 -0.30 12.00 6.03
C LYS A 92 -1.32 10.84 6.12
N PRO A 93 -1.99 10.48 5.00
CA PRO A 93 -2.98 9.42 5.00
C PRO A 93 -2.40 8.09 5.52
N PRO A 94 -3.15 7.36 6.36
CA PRO A 94 -2.88 5.96 6.64
C PRO A 94 -3.15 5.10 5.41
N VAL A 95 -2.37 4.05 5.26
CA VAL A 95 -2.55 2.96 4.32
C VAL A 95 -2.67 1.69 5.13
N LEU A 96 -3.85 1.09 5.13
CA LEU A 96 -4.09 -0.23 5.72
C LEU A 96 -3.56 -1.29 4.75
N GLY A 97 -2.83 -2.28 5.25
CA GLY A 97 -2.47 -3.46 4.49
C GLY A 97 -2.99 -4.73 5.14
N ILE A 98 -3.32 -5.69 4.29
CA ILE A 98 -3.82 -7.01 4.65
C ILE A 98 -3.04 -7.99 3.78
N ILE A 99 -2.17 -8.81 4.38
CA ILE A 99 -1.31 -9.73 3.63
C ILE A 99 -1.48 -11.16 4.13
N GLU A 100 -1.71 -12.09 3.21
CA GLU A 100 -1.58 -13.51 3.49
C GLU A 100 -0.10 -13.91 3.45
N ARG A 101 0.36 -14.63 4.47
CA ARG A 101 1.72 -15.17 4.47
C ARG A 101 1.89 -16.11 3.27
N SER A 102 2.91 -15.84 2.45
CA SER A 102 3.13 -16.55 1.18
C SER A 102 1.96 -16.44 0.19
N GLY A 103 1.03 -15.50 0.39
CA GLY A 103 -0.16 -15.23 -0.42
C GLY A 103 -0.18 -13.81 -0.99
N ASP A 104 -1.39 -13.33 -1.28
CA ASP A 104 -1.60 -12.00 -1.85
C ASP A 104 -1.70 -10.93 -0.77
N VAL A 105 -1.50 -9.67 -1.18
CA VAL A 105 -1.70 -8.48 -0.35
C VAL A 105 -2.79 -7.60 -0.93
N ALA A 106 -3.58 -6.96 -0.08
CA ALA A 106 -4.48 -5.87 -0.42
C ALA A 106 -4.11 -4.63 0.39
N ILE A 107 -4.00 -3.46 -0.24
CA ILE A 107 -3.72 -2.20 0.46
C ILE A 107 -4.73 -1.12 0.13
N PHE A 108 -5.10 -0.33 1.15
CA PHE A 108 -6.15 0.67 1.06
C PHE A 108 -5.67 1.98 1.68
N MET A 109 -5.69 3.07 0.90
CA MET A 109 -5.52 4.41 1.45
C MET A 109 -6.81 4.81 2.17
N LEU A 110 -6.71 5.17 3.45
CA LEU A 110 -7.87 5.50 4.28
C LEU A 110 -7.88 6.99 4.65
N PRO A 111 -9.06 7.56 4.94
CA PRO A 111 -9.16 8.90 5.50
C PRO A 111 -8.62 8.95 6.95
N ASP A 112 -8.91 7.90 7.72
CA ASP A 112 -8.50 7.69 9.10
C ASP A 112 -8.40 6.19 9.42
N VAL A 113 -7.85 5.86 10.60
CA VAL A 113 -7.78 4.48 11.10
C VAL A 113 -8.70 4.35 12.30
N LYS A 114 -9.96 3.99 12.03
CA LYS A 114 -11.00 3.72 13.03
C LYS A 114 -11.62 2.36 12.75
N GLN A 115 -12.13 1.70 13.79
CA GLN A 115 -12.82 0.41 13.68
C GLN A 115 -13.93 0.43 12.64
N LYS A 116 -14.80 1.46 12.67
CA LYS A 116 -15.88 1.66 11.69
C LYS A 116 -15.39 1.78 10.24
N THR A 117 -14.16 2.27 10.04
CA THR A 117 -13.54 2.43 8.72
C THR A 117 -12.93 1.12 8.23
N ILE A 118 -12.25 0.38 9.12
CA ILE A 118 -11.50 -0.84 8.73
C ILE A 118 -12.37 -2.10 8.70
N GLU A 119 -13.41 -2.20 9.54
CA GLU A 119 -14.27 -3.40 9.61
C GLU A 119 -14.82 -3.82 8.24
N PRO A 120 -15.51 -2.96 7.46
CA PRO A 120 -16.06 -3.38 6.18
C PRO A 120 -14.97 -3.81 5.19
N ILE A 121 -13.77 -3.21 5.27
CA ILE A 121 -12.64 -3.56 4.41
C ILE A 121 -12.13 -4.94 4.76
N LEU A 122 -11.87 -5.20 6.05
CA LEU A 122 -11.40 -6.50 6.53
C LEU A 122 -12.38 -7.62 6.16
N ARG A 123 -13.69 -7.42 6.36
CA ARG A 123 -14.73 -8.38 5.94
C ARG A 123 -14.79 -8.59 4.43
N SER A 124 -14.51 -7.56 3.64
CA SER A 124 -14.49 -7.67 2.18
C SER A 124 -13.28 -8.43 1.64
N VAL A 125 -12.17 -8.50 2.39
CA VAL A 125 -10.89 -9.06 1.92
C VAL A 125 -10.55 -10.39 2.60
N ILE A 126 -10.77 -10.50 3.90
CA ILE A 126 -10.39 -11.66 4.71
C ILE A 126 -11.54 -12.66 4.72
N THR A 127 -11.22 -13.93 4.55
CA THR A 127 -12.20 -15.02 4.68
C THR A 127 -12.61 -15.18 6.16
N PRO A 128 -13.91 -15.30 6.52
CA PRO A 128 -14.32 -15.53 7.90
C PRO A 128 -13.64 -16.76 8.52
N GLY A 129 -13.33 -16.71 9.82
CA GLY A 129 -12.61 -17.77 10.54
C GLY A 129 -11.09 -17.77 10.37
N THR A 130 -10.54 -16.91 9.51
CA THR A 130 -9.09 -16.80 9.27
C THR A 130 -8.33 -16.35 10.52
N LEU A 131 -7.09 -16.83 10.68
CA LEU A 131 -6.16 -16.35 11.69
C LEU A 131 -5.55 -15.02 11.23
N VAL A 132 -5.73 -13.98 12.05
CA VAL A 132 -5.20 -12.63 11.81
C VAL A 132 -4.20 -12.29 12.91
N ASN A 133 -2.99 -11.90 12.50
CA ASN A 133 -1.92 -11.41 13.36
C ASN A 133 -1.81 -9.88 13.21
N THR A 134 -1.76 -9.15 14.32
CA THR A 134 -1.59 -7.69 14.34
C THR A 134 -0.58 -7.25 15.39
N ASP A 135 -0.20 -5.98 15.38
CA ASP A 135 0.45 -5.34 16.53
C ASP A 135 -0.55 -5.13 17.69
N GLU A 136 -0.14 -4.35 18.71
CA GLU A 136 -0.96 -4.02 19.87
C GLU A 136 -2.01 -2.92 19.64
N TYR A 137 -2.23 -2.47 18.40
CA TYR A 137 -3.11 -1.34 18.17
C TYR A 137 -4.59 -1.70 18.38
N SER A 138 -5.24 -0.97 19.30
CA SER A 138 -6.64 -1.14 19.71
C SER A 138 -7.70 -1.12 18.61
N ILE A 139 -7.39 -0.66 17.40
CA ILE A 139 -8.31 -0.77 16.26
C ILE A 139 -8.63 -2.22 15.92
N TYR A 140 -7.74 -3.17 16.27
CA TYR A 140 -7.88 -4.59 15.97
C TYR A 140 -8.60 -5.39 17.07
N ASN A 141 -8.94 -4.76 18.21
CA ASN A 141 -9.51 -5.46 19.38
C ASN A 141 -10.82 -6.24 19.11
N HIS A 142 -11.58 -5.87 18.08
CA HIS A 142 -12.86 -6.53 17.73
C HIS A 142 -12.72 -7.59 16.64
N LEU A 143 -11.51 -7.97 16.23
CA LEU A 143 -11.33 -9.00 15.20
C LEU A 143 -12.02 -10.33 15.59
N THR A 144 -11.96 -10.72 16.85
CA THR A 144 -12.68 -11.90 17.36
C THR A 144 -14.19 -11.74 17.25
N ASP A 145 -14.73 -10.59 17.64
CA ASP A 145 -16.17 -10.28 17.51
C ASP A 145 -16.63 -10.25 16.05
N TRP A 146 -15.71 -9.95 15.13
CA TRP A 146 -15.97 -9.94 13.69
C TRP A 146 -15.89 -11.32 13.04
N GLY A 147 -15.53 -12.35 13.80
CA GLY A 147 -15.50 -13.75 13.34
C GLY A 147 -14.12 -14.21 12.85
N TYR A 148 -13.03 -13.61 13.33
CA TYR A 148 -11.66 -14.04 13.05
C TYR A 148 -11.01 -14.66 14.29
N THR A 149 -10.00 -15.49 14.06
CA THR A 149 -9.07 -15.83 15.15
C THR A 149 -8.02 -14.72 15.21
N HIS A 150 -7.74 -14.16 16.39
CA HIS A 150 -6.83 -13.01 16.51
C HIS A 150 -5.67 -13.32 17.43
N LYS A 151 -4.46 -13.00 16.97
CA LYS A 151 -3.23 -13.00 17.75
C LYS A 151 -2.54 -11.66 17.61
N THR A 152 -1.85 -11.23 18.66
CA THR A 152 -1.21 -9.92 18.72
C THR A 152 0.19 -10.07 19.29
N VAL A 153 1.13 -9.28 18.75
CA VAL A 153 2.44 -9.04 19.36
C VAL A 153 2.46 -7.64 19.96
N CYS A 154 3.14 -7.47 21.09
CA CYS A 154 3.21 -6.17 21.78
C CYS A 154 4.60 -5.54 21.70
N HIS A 155 4.81 -4.67 20.70
CA HIS A 155 6.08 -3.99 20.49
C HIS A 155 6.45 -3.08 21.67
N GLY A 156 5.46 -2.44 22.30
CA GLY A 156 5.67 -1.64 23.52
C GLY A 156 6.26 -2.41 24.71
N LYS A 157 6.14 -3.74 24.73
CA LYS A 157 6.75 -4.63 25.73
C LYS A 157 8.06 -5.28 25.25
N GLY A 158 8.53 -4.92 24.06
CA GLY A 158 9.69 -5.54 23.43
C GLY A 158 9.42 -6.92 22.85
N GLU A 159 8.14 -7.29 22.66
CA GLU A 159 7.72 -8.55 22.07
C GLU A 159 7.48 -8.37 20.57
N TYR A 160 8.35 -8.93 19.73
CA TYR A 160 8.30 -8.79 18.27
C TYR A 160 7.85 -10.07 17.55
N ALA A 161 7.97 -11.22 18.21
CA ALA A 161 7.46 -12.48 17.75
C ALA A 161 7.22 -13.39 18.96
N ARG A 162 6.22 -14.27 18.90
CA ARG A 162 5.97 -15.28 19.94
C ARG A 162 5.94 -16.66 19.33
N ASP A 163 6.50 -17.59 20.10
CA ASP A 163 6.44 -19.03 19.92
C ASP A 163 5.42 -19.55 20.95
N GLU A 164 4.22 -19.95 20.51
CA GLU A 164 3.19 -20.43 21.44
C GLU A 164 3.26 -21.94 21.71
N ASP A 165 3.93 -22.73 20.87
CA ASP A 165 4.03 -24.20 21.00
C ASP A 165 5.38 -24.70 21.55
N GLY A 166 6.37 -23.80 21.65
CA GLY A 166 7.69 -24.05 22.21
C GLY A 166 8.61 -24.85 21.30
N ASP A 167 8.35 -24.91 20.00
CA ASP A 167 9.16 -25.64 19.03
C ASP A 167 10.41 -24.86 18.56
N GLY A 168 10.55 -23.61 18.99
CA GLY A 168 11.63 -22.70 18.62
C GLY A 168 11.34 -21.87 17.36
N PHE A 169 10.15 -21.99 16.77
CA PHE A 169 9.68 -21.20 15.64
C PHE A 169 8.59 -20.22 16.10
N CYS A 170 8.87 -18.92 16.03
CA CYS A 170 7.87 -17.92 16.38
C CYS A 170 6.83 -17.75 15.26
N GLU A 171 5.64 -18.32 15.45
CA GLU A 171 4.54 -18.27 14.49
C GLU A 171 3.69 -16.99 14.61
N VAL A 172 3.65 -16.35 15.77
CA VAL A 172 2.87 -15.11 15.98
C VAL A 172 3.76 -13.88 15.78
N HIS A 173 3.59 -13.19 14.66
CA HIS A 173 4.29 -11.94 14.32
C HIS A 173 3.62 -11.19 13.16
N VAL A 174 4.06 -9.95 12.91
CA VAL A 174 3.66 -9.09 11.77
C VAL A 174 4.82 -8.75 10.82
N ASN A 175 5.92 -9.49 10.89
CA ASN A 175 7.13 -9.23 10.11
C ASN A 175 6.93 -9.23 8.58
N THR A 176 5.95 -9.99 8.05
CA THR A 176 5.71 -10.07 6.61
C THR A 176 5.21 -8.73 6.10
N ILE A 177 4.23 -8.14 6.79
CA ILE A 177 3.67 -6.85 6.40
C ILE A 177 4.63 -5.68 6.69
N GLU A 178 5.42 -5.74 7.75
CA GLU A 178 6.49 -4.76 8.01
C GLU A 178 7.56 -4.77 6.91
N GLY A 179 7.93 -5.97 6.44
CA GLY A 179 8.80 -6.15 5.28
C GLY A 179 8.19 -5.54 4.02
N PHE A 180 6.89 -5.77 3.78
CA PHE A 180 6.15 -5.17 2.68
C PHE A 180 6.17 -3.63 2.74
N TRP A 181 5.98 -3.03 3.92
CA TRP A 181 6.08 -1.58 4.08
C TRP A 181 7.46 -1.01 3.79
N SER A 182 8.51 -1.75 4.13
CA SER A 182 9.89 -1.38 3.80
C SER A 182 10.13 -1.35 2.28
N LEU A 183 9.53 -2.29 1.54
CA LEU A 183 9.53 -2.30 0.08
C LEU A 183 8.73 -1.12 -0.49
N LEU A 184 7.50 -0.88 -0.01
CA LEU A 184 6.66 0.22 -0.47
C LEU A 184 7.34 1.59 -0.27
N ARG A 185 7.92 1.83 0.90
CA ARG A 185 8.64 3.08 1.19
C ARG A 185 9.83 3.28 0.25
N SER A 186 10.59 2.22 0.00
CA SER A 186 11.72 2.24 -0.94
C SER A 186 11.27 2.53 -2.37
N TRP A 187 10.14 1.93 -2.78
CA TRP A 187 9.53 2.12 -4.09
C TRP A 187 8.99 3.54 -4.31
N LEU A 188 8.41 4.16 -3.28
CA LEU A 188 7.89 5.53 -3.36
C LEU A 188 9.01 6.60 -3.40
N ARG A 189 10.19 6.30 -2.87
CA ARG A 189 11.29 7.26 -2.66
C ARG A 189 11.76 7.96 -3.94
N PRO A 190 11.96 7.28 -5.10
CA PRO A 190 12.38 7.92 -6.35
C PRO A 190 11.39 8.95 -6.90
N HIS A 191 10.11 8.87 -6.53
CA HIS A 191 9.08 9.80 -7.01
C HIS A 191 9.12 11.19 -6.33
N ARG A 192 9.94 11.36 -5.29
CA ARG A 192 10.16 12.63 -4.57
C ARG A 192 8.82 13.28 -4.17
N GLY A 193 7.96 12.48 -3.55
CA GLY A 193 6.61 12.88 -3.12
C GLY A 193 5.55 12.64 -4.20
N VAL A 194 4.43 12.06 -3.77
CA VAL A 194 3.24 11.78 -4.58
C VAL A 194 2.09 12.61 -4.00
N SER A 195 1.18 13.07 -4.87
CA SER A 195 0.00 13.80 -4.41
C SER A 195 -1.04 12.85 -3.81
N GLN A 196 -1.91 13.34 -2.93
CA GLN A 196 -2.99 12.51 -2.37
C GLN A 196 -3.91 11.96 -3.45
N GLU A 197 -4.12 12.74 -4.49
CA GLU A 197 -4.98 12.43 -5.62
C GLU A 197 -4.42 11.25 -6.42
N ASN A 198 -3.08 11.18 -6.55
CA ASN A 198 -2.42 10.13 -7.31
C ASN A 198 -1.98 8.95 -6.44
N LEU A 199 -1.83 9.11 -5.12
CA LEU A 199 -1.33 8.05 -4.24
C LEU A 199 -2.09 6.72 -4.39
N PRO A 200 -3.45 6.69 -4.49
CA PRO A 200 -4.18 5.45 -4.73
C PRO A 200 -3.74 4.69 -5.99
N LEU A 201 -3.38 5.40 -7.07
CA LEU A 201 -2.90 4.80 -8.32
C LEU A 201 -1.53 4.15 -8.14
N TYR A 202 -0.66 4.81 -7.36
CA TYR A 202 0.67 4.29 -7.02
C TYR A 202 0.57 3.04 -6.14
N LEU A 203 -0.29 3.08 -5.12
CA LEU A 203 -0.55 1.94 -4.24
C LEU A 203 -1.13 0.76 -5.02
N SER A 204 -2.17 0.98 -5.82
CA SER A 204 -2.82 -0.08 -6.62
C SER A 204 -1.85 -0.75 -7.59
N PHE A 205 -0.99 0.04 -8.24
CA PHE A 205 0.04 -0.52 -9.12
C PHE A 205 1.09 -1.32 -8.34
N PHE A 206 1.53 -0.83 -7.18
CA PHE A 206 2.50 -1.54 -6.35
C PHE A 206 1.94 -2.88 -5.84
N GLU A 207 0.70 -2.87 -5.34
CA GLU A 207 -0.03 -4.06 -4.93
C GLU A 207 -0.11 -5.09 -6.06
N PHE A 208 -0.56 -4.66 -7.25
CA PHE A 208 -0.66 -5.52 -8.41
C PHE A 208 0.68 -6.18 -8.76
N VAL A 209 1.76 -5.39 -8.85
CA VAL A 209 3.08 -5.94 -9.21
C VAL A 209 3.60 -6.88 -8.13
N HIS A 210 3.31 -6.59 -6.85
CA HIS A 210 3.68 -7.48 -5.75
C HIS A 210 2.99 -8.84 -5.87
N ASN A 211 1.66 -8.85 -6.06
CA ASN A 211 0.85 -10.08 -6.15
C ASN A 211 1.16 -10.91 -7.40
N VAL A 212 1.53 -10.26 -8.51
CA VAL A 212 1.95 -10.99 -9.72
C VAL A 212 3.22 -11.83 -9.48
N ARG A 213 4.07 -11.46 -8.51
CA ARG A 213 5.34 -12.16 -8.16
C ARG A 213 6.30 -12.33 -9.35
N ARG A 214 6.18 -11.49 -10.37
CA ARG A 214 7.09 -11.45 -11.53
C ARG A 214 7.75 -10.08 -11.60
N ARG A 215 9.00 -10.06 -12.08
CA ARG A 215 9.81 -8.84 -12.17
C ARG A 215 10.41 -8.68 -13.56
N GLY A 216 10.74 -7.44 -13.92
CA GLY A 216 11.34 -7.12 -15.22
C GLY A 216 10.44 -7.55 -16.40
N LYS A 217 11.03 -8.14 -17.44
CA LYS A 217 10.29 -8.59 -18.65
C LYS A 217 9.15 -9.54 -18.32
N ALA A 218 9.30 -10.37 -17.28
CA ALA A 218 8.29 -11.36 -16.93
C ALA A 218 6.97 -10.76 -16.42
N LEU A 219 6.96 -9.46 -16.07
CA LEU A 219 5.75 -8.73 -15.70
C LEU A 219 4.89 -8.35 -16.91
N LEU A 220 5.46 -8.28 -18.12
CA LEU A 220 4.77 -7.82 -19.34
C LEU A 220 3.48 -8.58 -19.63
N PRO A 221 3.48 -9.93 -19.63
CA PRO A 221 2.26 -10.67 -19.94
C PRO A 221 1.14 -10.36 -18.95
N SER A 222 1.45 -10.22 -17.66
CA SER A 222 0.46 -9.92 -16.63
C SER A 222 -0.14 -8.51 -16.79
N LEU A 223 0.68 -7.51 -17.13
CA LEU A 223 0.18 -6.17 -17.41
C LEU A 223 -0.71 -6.15 -18.66
N ILE A 224 -0.28 -6.78 -19.75
CA ILE A 224 -1.06 -6.85 -20.99
C ILE A 224 -2.39 -7.56 -20.69
N ASN A 225 -2.36 -8.69 -19.98
CA ASN A 225 -3.57 -9.42 -19.63
C ASN A 225 -4.54 -8.56 -18.81
N VAL A 226 -4.08 -7.82 -17.80
CA VAL A 226 -4.99 -6.96 -17.02
C VAL A 226 -5.53 -5.79 -17.84
N LEU A 227 -4.72 -5.19 -18.71
CA LEU A 227 -5.14 -4.05 -19.52
C LEU A 227 -6.12 -4.44 -20.64
N PHE A 228 -5.94 -5.64 -21.22
CA PHE A 228 -6.68 -6.09 -22.40
C PHE A 228 -7.62 -7.27 -22.15
N ALA A 229 -7.74 -7.77 -20.91
CA ALA A 229 -8.79 -8.72 -20.57
C ALA A 229 -10.15 -8.10 -20.90
N ALA A 230 -10.82 -8.68 -21.91
CA ALA A 230 -12.21 -8.38 -22.21
C ALA A 230 -13.03 -8.70 -20.95
N HIS A 231 -13.90 -7.79 -20.56
CA HIS A 231 -14.85 -8.05 -19.49
C HIS A 231 -15.79 -9.16 -20.01
N ALA A 232 -15.68 -10.35 -19.43
CA ALA A 232 -16.68 -11.39 -19.55
C ALA A 232 -17.75 -11.17 -18.48
#